data_AF-A0A2S7PUV7-F1
#
_entry.id   AF-A0A2S7PUV7-F1
#
_cell.length_a   1.000
_cell.length_b   1.000
_cell.length_c   1.000
_cell.angle_alpha   90.00
_cell.angle_beta   90.00
_cell.angle_gamma   90.00
#
_symmetry.space_group_name_H-M   'P 1'
#
loop_
_entity.id
_entity.type
_entity.pdbx_description
1 polymer ?
#
loop_
_entity_poly.entity_id
_entity_poly.type
_entity_poly.pdbx_seq_one_letter_code
_entity_poly.pdbx_strand_id
1 'polypeptide(L)'
;MEAVSFSHYLTQQSLISLSQAQDSLPAGIELTGDDYVLGLFDLVGEIMRFAVTRMATDGRLPGAEERTILSDLRILRTEFESLDTTRCGNTGLGRDVEKKMEVMRTCVEKVETAVYGMIVRGRERPKGWVMDVPDEGGRGEVESY
;
A
#
# COMPACT_ATOMS: atom_id res chain seq x y z
N MET A 1 -15.19 -5.29 3.70
CA MET A 1 -14.72 -3.90 3.66
C MET A 1 -13.55 -3.70 2.72
N GLU A 2 -12.36 -4.21 3.05
CA GLU A 2 -11.14 -4.04 2.25
C GLU A 2 -11.34 -4.20 0.74
N ALA A 3 -11.89 -5.35 0.30
CA ALA A 3 -12.09 -5.65 -1.12
C ALA A 3 -12.98 -4.62 -1.85
N VAL A 4 -14.06 -4.17 -1.19
CA VAL A 4 -14.95 -3.14 -1.75
C VAL A 4 -14.21 -1.82 -1.88
N SER A 5 -13.54 -1.40 -0.80
CA SER A 5 -12.78 -0.14 -0.78
C SER A 5 -11.65 -0.15 -1.82
N PHE A 6 -10.99 -1.29 -2.02
CA PHE A 6 -9.92 -1.41 -3.00
C PHE A 6 -10.44 -1.37 -4.45
N SER A 7 -11.54 -2.06 -4.73
CA SER A 7 -12.21 -1.99 -6.04
C SER A 7 -12.66 -0.56 -6.36
N HIS A 8 -13.24 0.15 -5.39
CA HIS A 8 -13.64 1.55 -5.53
C HIS A 8 -12.43 2.45 -5.78
N TYR A 9 -11.33 2.26 -5.04
CA TYR A 9 -10.10 3.02 -5.25
C TYR A 9 -9.51 2.81 -6.65
N LEU A 10 -9.46 1.56 -7.14
CA LEU A 10 -8.93 1.26 -8.47
C LEU A 10 -9.77 1.85 -9.61
N THR A 11 -11.08 2.03 -9.41
CA THR A 11 -12.00 2.52 -10.44
C THR A 11 -12.22 4.03 -10.38
N GLN A 12 -12.23 4.62 -9.19
CA GLN A 12 -12.61 6.01 -8.95
C GLN A 12 -11.49 6.86 -8.35
N GLN A 13 -10.32 6.27 -8.03
CA GLN A 13 -9.19 6.93 -7.36
C GLN A 13 -9.58 7.77 -6.15
N SER A 14 -10.55 7.27 -5.39
CA SER A 14 -11.08 7.90 -4.18
C SER A 14 -11.47 6.84 -3.16
N LEU A 15 -11.50 7.23 -1.89
CA LEU A 15 -12.01 6.37 -0.83
C LEU A 15 -13.54 6.29 -0.91
N ILE A 16 -14.06 5.08 -0.75
CA ILE A 16 -15.50 4.84 -0.60
C ILE A 16 -15.97 5.41 0.75
N SER A 17 -17.14 6.06 0.80
CA SER A 17 -17.71 6.51 2.08
C SER A 17 -18.30 5.34 2.89
N LEU A 18 -18.50 5.54 4.20
CA LEU A 18 -19.15 4.53 5.06
C LEU A 18 -20.54 4.15 4.54
N SER A 19 -21.35 5.12 4.09
CA SER A 19 -22.70 4.86 3.57
C SER A 19 -22.65 4.05 2.27
N GLN A 20 -21.75 4.42 1.36
CA GLN A 20 -21.57 3.69 0.09
C GLN A 20 -21.05 2.27 0.34
N ALA A 21 -20.16 2.09 1.32
CA ALA A 21 -19.68 0.78 1.72
C ALA A 21 -20.82 -0.06 2.32
N GLN A 22 -21.68 0.53 3.16
CA GLN A 22 -22.87 -0.13 3.70
C GLN A 22 -23.84 -0.55 2.58
N ASP A 23 -24.06 0.30 1.58
CA ASP A 23 -24.95 0.01 0.44
C ASP A 23 -24.42 -1.12 -0.45
N SER A 24 -23.10 -1.35 -0.44
CA SER A 24 -22.46 -2.44 -1.18
C SER A 24 -22.59 -3.82 -0.50
N LEU A 25 -23.02 -3.84 0.77
CA LEU A 25 -23.15 -5.07 1.55
C LEU A 25 -24.56 -5.67 1.41
N PRO A 26 -24.69 -7.01 1.48
CA PRO A 26 -25.98 -7.67 1.53
C PRO A 26 -26.86 -7.17 2.68
N ALA A 27 -28.19 -7.17 2.45
CA ALA A 27 -29.16 -6.81 3.46
C ALA A 27 -29.00 -7.67 4.74
N GLY A 28 -28.95 -7.01 5.90
CA GLY A 28 -28.79 -7.66 7.21
C GLY A 28 -27.36 -7.65 7.77
N ILE A 29 -26.38 -7.15 7.02
CA ILE A 29 -25.02 -6.92 7.53
C ILE A 29 -24.88 -5.43 7.84
N GLU A 30 -24.79 -5.07 9.12
CA GLU A 30 -24.44 -3.70 9.53
C GLU A 30 -22.93 -3.54 9.59
N LEU A 31 -22.44 -2.48 8.94
CA LEU A 31 -21.06 -2.08 8.94
C LEU A 31 -20.82 -1.08 10.07
N THR A 32 -20.07 -1.50 11.07
CA THR A 32 -19.71 -0.61 12.17
C THR A 32 -18.64 0.40 11.74
N GLY A 33 -18.55 1.53 12.45
CA GLY A 33 -17.46 2.49 12.23
C GLY A 33 -16.09 1.87 12.47
N ASP A 34 -16.00 0.94 13.43
CA ASP A 34 -14.79 0.21 13.78
C ASP A 34 -14.31 -0.67 12.61
N ASP A 35 -15.22 -1.47 12.03
CA ASP A 35 -14.94 -2.31 10.86
C ASP A 35 -14.53 -1.48 9.63
N TYR A 36 -15.12 -0.30 9.48
CA TYR A 36 -14.78 0.61 8.41
C TYR A 36 -13.36 1.17 8.58
N VAL A 37 -13.00 1.67 9.77
CA VAL A 37 -11.67 2.21 10.05
C VAL A 37 -10.60 1.12 9.91
N LEU A 38 -10.82 -0.05 10.52
CA LEU A 38 -9.88 -1.18 10.39
C LEU A 38 -9.75 -1.65 8.94
N GLY A 39 -10.85 -1.69 8.20
CA GLY A 39 -10.84 -2.02 6.78
C GLY A 39 -10.09 -1.02 5.90
N LEU A 40 -10.09 0.27 6.26
CA LEU A 40 -9.26 1.25 5.57
C LEU A 40 -7.76 1.10 5.88
N PHE A 41 -7.39 0.64 7.08
CA PHE A 41 -5.99 0.31 7.35
C PHE A 41 -5.48 -0.84 6.48
N ASP A 42 -6.29 -1.88 6.33
CA ASP A 42 -5.94 -3.00 5.46
C ASP A 42 -5.87 -2.57 3.99
N LEU A 43 -6.77 -1.68 3.55
CA LEU A 43 -6.71 -1.06 2.23
C LEU A 43 -5.36 -0.38 1.95
N VAL A 44 -4.79 0.36 2.91
CA VAL A 44 -3.48 1.01 2.71
C VAL A 44 -2.39 -0.02 2.43
N GLY A 45 -2.43 -1.16 3.13
CA GLY A 45 -1.53 -2.28 2.89
C GLY A 45 -1.65 -2.84 1.46
N GLU A 46 -2.88 -2.96 0.96
CA GLU A 46 -3.11 -3.48 -0.38
C GLU A 46 -2.77 -2.47 -1.48
N ILE A 47 -3.00 -1.17 -1.26
CA ILE A 47 -2.53 -0.10 -2.15
C ILE A 47 -0.99 -0.12 -2.24
N MET A 48 -0.29 -0.28 -1.11
CA MET A 48 1.16 -0.45 -1.11
C MET A 48 1.58 -1.67 -1.93
N ARG A 49 0.97 -2.84 -1.69
CA ARG A 49 1.30 -4.08 -2.42
C ARG A 49 1.10 -3.86 -3.92
N PHE A 50 -0.04 -3.29 -4.32
CA PHE A 50 -0.32 -2.95 -5.71
C PHE A 50 0.74 -1.99 -6.30
N ALA A 51 1.10 -0.93 -5.57
CA ALA A 51 2.09 0.04 -6.01
C ALA A 51 3.45 -0.62 -6.25
N VAL A 52 3.97 -1.37 -5.28
CA VAL A 52 5.28 -2.03 -5.37
C VAL A 52 5.29 -3.07 -6.50
N THR A 53 4.24 -3.89 -6.61
CA THR A 53 4.14 -4.90 -7.68
C THR A 53 4.09 -4.27 -9.06
N ARG A 54 3.27 -3.22 -9.25
CA ARG A 54 3.19 -2.50 -10.52
C ARG A 54 4.48 -1.79 -10.87
N MET A 55 5.14 -1.19 -9.89
CA MET A 55 6.43 -0.56 -10.08
C MET A 55 7.52 -1.55 -10.50
N ALA A 56 7.54 -2.74 -9.91
CA ALA A 56 8.47 -3.80 -10.28
C ALA A 56 8.19 -4.38 -11.68
N THR A 57 6.92 -4.44 -12.08
CA THR A 57 6.50 -5.06 -13.36
C THR A 57 6.57 -4.07 -14.53
N ASP A 58 6.02 -2.86 -14.35
CA ASP A 58 5.85 -1.86 -15.40
C ASP A 58 6.99 -0.82 -15.40
N GLY A 59 7.87 -0.83 -14.40
CA GLY A 59 8.99 0.12 -14.28
C GLY A 59 8.56 1.58 -14.08
N ARG A 60 7.29 1.82 -13.76
CA ARG A 60 6.71 3.16 -13.57
C ARG A 60 5.82 3.21 -12.35
N LEU A 61 5.70 4.41 -11.79
CA LEU A 61 4.75 4.72 -10.74
C LEU A 61 3.32 4.63 -11.28
N PRO A 62 2.40 3.92 -10.60
CA PRO A 62 1.01 3.89 -11.04
C PRO A 62 0.30 5.17 -10.57
N GLY A 63 -0.58 5.68 -11.44
CA GLY A 63 -1.30 6.94 -11.24
C GLY A 63 -1.29 7.80 -12.51
N ALA A 64 -2.09 8.86 -12.52
CA ALA A 64 -2.08 9.88 -13.57
C ALA A 64 -0.92 10.87 -13.32
N GLU A 65 -0.49 11.62 -14.34
CA GLU A 65 0.63 12.56 -14.24
C GLU A 65 0.47 13.59 -13.09
N GLU A 66 -0.77 13.92 -12.71
CA GLU A 66 -1.08 14.88 -11.63
C GLU A 66 -1.35 14.22 -10.27
N ARG A 67 -1.75 12.94 -10.23
CA ARG A 67 -2.08 12.21 -8.99
C ARG A 67 -1.51 10.80 -9.02
N THR A 68 -0.45 10.61 -8.23
CA THR A 68 0.21 9.32 -8.06
C THR A 68 -0.32 8.57 -6.85
N ILE A 69 -0.20 7.24 -6.85
CA ILE A 69 -0.52 6.43 -5.68
C ILE A 69 0.29 6.87 -4.46
N LEU A 70 1.54 7.33 -4.65
CA LEU A 70 2.34 7.85 -3.55
C LEU A 70 1.72 9.11 -2.94
N SER A 71 1.18 10.02 -3.76
CA SER A 71 0.49 11.20 -3.28
C SER A 71 -0.74 10.83 -2.45
N ASP A 72 -1.52 9.86 -2.92
CA ASP A 72 -2.70 9.37 -2.20
C ASP A 72 -2.33 8.73 -0.87
N LEU A 73 -1.31 7.86 -0.85
CA LEU A 73 -0.81 7.22 0.38
C LEU A 73 -0.32 8.24 1.42
N ARG A 74 0.30 9.34 0.98
CA ARG A 74 0.73 10.43 1.87
C ARG A 74 -0.45 11.18 2.46
N ILE A 75 -1.47 11.48 1.65
CA ILE A 75 -2.70 12.11 2.13
C ILE A 75 -3.38 11.19 3.15
N LEU A 76 -3.55 9.91 2.83
CA LEU A 76 -4.14 8.92 3.73
C LEU A 76 -3.40 8.90 5.06
N ARG A 77 -2.06 8.82 5.06
CA ARG A 77 -1.27 8.88 6.29
C ARG A 77 -1.59 10.13 7.11
N THR A 78 -1.59 11.30 6.49
CA THR A 78 -1.87 12.56 7.19
C THR A 78 -3.28 12.59 7.80
N GLU A 79 -4.29 12.14 7.06
CA GLU A 79 -5.67 12.05 7.57
C GLU A 79 -5.75 11.08 8.74
N PHE A 80 -5.12 9.91 8.63
CA PHE A 80 -5.09 8.91 9.69
C PHE A 80 -4.34 9.36 10.95
N GLU A 81 -3.24 10.10 10.79
CA GLU A 81 -2.50 10.69 11.91
C GLU A 81 -3.27 11.84 12.59
N SER A 82 -4.21 12.46 11.88
CA SER A 82 -5.10 13.47 12.44
C SER A 82 -6.25 12.87 13.27
N LEU A 83 -6.51 11.56 13.16
CA LEU A 83 -7.54 10.90 13.95
C LEU A 83 -7.12 10.88 15.42
N ASP A 84 -7.90 11.57 16.25
CA ASP A 84 -7.74 11.56 17.71
C ASP A 84 -8.19 10.21 18.28
N THR A 85 -7.27 9.24 18.32
CA THR A 85 -7.49 7.91 18.90
C THR A 85 -7.36 7.91 20.42
N THR A 86 -6.99 9.05 21.03
CA THR A 86 -6.79 9.20 22.48
C THR A 86 -8.05 8.89 23.27
N ARG A 87 -9.23 9.08 22.68
CA ARG A 87 -10.53 8.71 23.28
C ARG A 87 -10.81 7.20 23.31
N CYS A 88 -10.12 6.43 22.46
CA CYS A 88 -10.28 4.99 22.33
C CYS A 88 -9.13 4.20 22.95
N GLY A 89 -8.09 4.85 23.49
CA GLY A 89 -6.85 4.21 23.95
C GLY A 89 -7.00 3.11 25.00
N ASN A 90 -8.11 3.08 25.75
CA ASN A 90 -8.40 2.03 26.74
C ASN A 90 -9.39 0.96 26.24
N THR A 91 -9.83 1.04 24.98
CA THR A 91 -10.69 0.06 24.31
C THR A 91 -9.84 -0.86 23.41
N GLY A 92 -10.35 -2.06 23.08
CA GLY A 92 -9.65 -2.99 22.17
C GLY A 92 -9.31 -2.34 20.82
N LEU A 93 -10.25 -1.57 20.27
CA LEU A 93 -10.09 -0.85 19.01
C LEU A 93 -8.91 0.14 19.03
N GLY A 94 -8.75 0.92 20.11
CA GLY A 94 -7.68 1.91 20.17
C GLY A 94 -6.28 1.30 20.05
N ARG A 95 -6.08 0.13 20.68
CA ARG A 95 -4.81 -0.62 20.58
C ARG A 95 -4.59 -1.19 19.18
N ASP A 96 -5.65 -1.65 18.53
CA ASP A 96 -5.56 -2.18 17.18
C ASP A 96 -5.28 -1.06 16.17
N VAL A 97 -5.92 0.09 16.33
CA VAL A 97 -5.64 1.29 15.51
C VAL A 97 -4.21 1.78 15.71
N GLU A 98 -3.69 1.79 16.93
CA GLU A 98 -2.29 2.17 17.20
C GLU A 98 -1.29 1.23 16.49
N LYS A 99 -1.51 -0.08 16.55
CA LYS A 99 -0.67 -1.02 15.79
C LYS A 99 -0.81 -0.85 14.29
N LYS A 100 -2.03 -0.61 13.80
CA LYS A 100 -2.28 -0.38 12.37
C LYS A 100 -1.67 0.94 11.90
N MET A 101 -1.60 1.97 12.75
CA MET A 101 -0.86 3.22 12.49
C MET A 101 0.61 2.95 12.23
N GLU A 102 1.27 2.16 13.07
CA GLU A 102 2.67 1.80 12.88
C GLU A 102 2.89 1.05 11.56
N VAL A 103 2.06 0.04 11.29
CA VAL A 103 2.12 -0.74 10.04
C VAL A 103 1.88 0.16 8.82
N MET A 104 0.91 1.06 8.89
CA MET A 104 0.59 2.02 7.83
C MET A 104 1.79 2.93 7.52
N ARG A 105 2.47 3.47 8.55
CA ARG A 105 3.69 4.27 8.36
C ARG A 105 4.76 3.49 7.59
N THR A 106 5.03 2.27 8.02
CA THR A 106 5.97 1.37 7.32
C THR A 106 5.53 1.08 5.88
N CYS A 107 4.22 0.94 5.63
CA CYS A 107 3.71 0.74 4.27
C CYS A 107 4.00 1.94 3.35
N VAL A 108 3.76 3.16 3.84
CA VAL A 108 4.06 4.38 3.07
C VAL A 108 5.55 4.53 2.82
N GLU A 109 6.39 4.31 3.83
CA GLU A 109 7.85 4.35 3.71
C GLU A 109 8.39 3.37 2.66
N LYS A 110 7.79 2.17 2.58
CA LYS A 110 8.15 1.17 1.56
C LYS A 110 7.87 1.66 0.15
N VAL A 111 6.72 2.29 -0.08
CA VAL A 111 6.41 2.88 -1.39
C VAL A 111 7.34 4.05 -1.70
N GLU A 112 7.58 4.94 -0.73
CA GLU A 112 8.51 6.06 -0.90
C GLU A 112 9.92 5.59 -1.28
N THR A 113 10.43 4.57 -0.59
CA THR A 113 11.73 3.97 -0.86
C THR A 113 11.78 3.32 -2.24
N ALA A 114 10.72 2.58 -2.62
CA ALA A 114 10.62 1.98 -3.95
C ALA A 114 10.62 3.05 -5.05
N VAL A 115 9.91 4.17 -4.83
CA VAL A 115 9.81 5.28 -5.78
C VAL A 115 11.14 5.99 -5.92
N TYR A 116 11.77 6.30 -4.80
CA TYR A 116 13.10 6.87 -4.77
C TYR A 116 14.10 5.99 -5.52
N GLY A 117 14.13 4.69 -5.22
CA GLY A 117 14.97 3.71 -5.90
C GLY A 117 14.73 3.67 -7.41
N MET A 118 13.48 3.74 -7.85
CA MET A 118 13.11 3.78 -9.27
C MET A 118 13.61 5.06 -9.95
N ILE A 119 13.35 6.24 -9.37
CA ILE A 119 13.73 7.53 -9.96
C ILE A 119 15.25 7.67 -10.05
N VAL A 120 15.96 7.29 -8.99
CA VAL A 120 17.43 7.41 -8.93
C VAL A 120 18.09 6.37 -9.84
N ARG A 121 17.71 5.08 -9.76
CA ARG A 121 18.28 4.05 -10.64
C ARG A 121 17.92 4.25 -12.11
N GLY A 122 16.72 4.78 -12.39
CA GLY A 122 16.29 5.13 -13.75
C GLY A 122 17.09 6.28 -14.36
N ARG A 123 17.73 7.12 -13.53
CA ARG A 123 18.67 8.16 -13.98
C ARG A 123 20.11 7.66 -14.10
N GLU A 124 20.48 6.61 -13.35
CA GLU A 124 21.84 6.05 -13.34
C GLU A 124 22.10 4.96 -14.42
N ARG A 125 21.06 4.26 -14.90
CA ARG A 125 21.19 3.18 -15.91
C ARG A 125 20.73 3.65 -17.31
N PRO A 126 21.64 4.10 -18.20
CA PRO A 126 21.28 4.45 -19.58
C PRO A 126 20.81 3.22 -20.38
N LYS A 127 20.06 3.45 -21.47
CA LYS A 127 19.57 2.37 -22.37
C LYS A 127 20.73 1.48 -22.82
N GLY A 128 20.68 0.20 -22.45
CA GLY A 128 21.73 -0.79 -22.75
C GLY A 128 22.62 -1.20 -21.57
N TRP A 129 22.35 -0.70 -20.36
CA TRP A 129 23.09 -1.10 -19.17
C TRP A 129 22.73 -2.55 -18.77
N VAL A 130 23.65 -3.47 -19.02
CA VAL A 130 23.56 -4.87 -18.58
C VAL A 130 24.15 -4.95 -17.17
N MET A 131 23.43 -5.63 -16.28
CA MET A 131 23.91 -5.86 -14.92
C MET A 131 24.97 -6.96 -14.96
N ASP A 132 26.22 -6.63 -14.65
CA ASP A 132 27.18 -7.66 -14.22
C ASP A 132 26.66 -8.20 -12.91
N VAL A 133 26.00 -9.36 -12.97
CA VAL A 133 25.65 -10.14 -11.78
C VAL A 133 26.96 -10.67 -11.20
N PRO A 134 27.36 -10.27 -9.98
CA PRO A 134 28.41 -10.97 -9.27
C PRO A 134 27.83 -12.33 -8.88
N ASP A 135 28.45 -13.39 -9.38
CA ASP A 135 28.22 -14.76 -8.93
C ASP A 135 28.60 -14.85 -7.45
N GLU A 136 27.60 -14.88 -6.57
CA GLU A 136 27.79 -15.29 -5.18
C GLU A 136 26.78 -16.39 -4.84
N GLY A 137 27.21 -17.65 -5.06
CA GLY A 137 26.99 -18.68 -4.03
C GLY A 137 26.25 -19.96 -4.42
N GLY A 138 26.86 -20.80 -5.28
CA GLY A 138 27.16 -22.18 -4.90
C GLY A 138 26.17 -23.31 -5.26
N ARG A 139 26.61 -24.20 -6.16
CA ARG A 139 26.73 -25.66 -5.92
C ARG A 139 27.49 -26.29 -7.08
N GLY A 140 28.64 -26.89 -6.76
CA GLY A 140 29.35 -27.75 -7.70
C GLY A 140 28.50 -28.97 -8.01
N GLU A 141 28.30 -29.24 -9.29
CA GLU A 141 27.93 -30.57 -9.78
C GLU A 141 29.15 -31.18 -10.47
N VAL A 142 29.49 -32.35 -9.96
CA VAL A 142 30.62 -33.20 -10.30
C VAL A 142 30.49 -33.76 -11.72
N GLU A 143 31.59 -33.71 -12.47
CA GLU A 143 31.78 -34.47 -13.71
C GLU A 143 31.57 -35.97 -13.44
N SER A 144 30.65 -36.60 -14.16
CA SER A 144 30.67 -38.04 -14.36
C SER A 144 31.35 -38.37 -15.69
N TYR A 145 32.36 -39.23 -15.62
CA TYR A 145 32.83 -40.06 -16.71
C TYR A 145 33.07 -41.47 -16.18
#